data_AF-A0A7Y2N3P7-F1
#
_entry.id   AF-A0A7Y2N3P7-F1
#
_cell.length_a   1.000
_cell.length_b   1.000
_cell.length_c   1.000
_cell.angle_alpha   90.00
_cell.angle_beta   90.00
_cell.angle_gamma   90.00
#
_symmetry.space_group_name_H-M   'P 1'
#
loop_
_entity.id
_entity.type
_entity.pdbx_description
1 polymer ?
#
loop_
_entity_poly.entity_id
_entity_poly.type
_entity_poly.pdbx_seq_one_letter_code
_entity_poly.pdbx_strand_id
1 'polypeptide(L)'
;MIVHPELRILVITAAPGEGTTTWQPVTDGMDHVHVEAETETPADLRGYQAVVTVDASVSNIDSTRLLTFVEGGGTWLALAAGQTQPLPEEFGVQPGPIGPVTELRVLFTERDNPLGARLPDAVYVGGTYQPLQVHSDDTETVLYVDYHYQHSSVLTRRSHGGGHLACTTLQDFSPSLVQRGLYRLLRQCQGLAPPPERSLGIGILGYAPSVGRLHGIGAEHTQGLHLVAACDLDPQRLHQARTDFPAVATYTDAAEMAADQAVDLVIIATAPNSHAPLSIEMLQAGKHVLCEKPLALSQAETQAMHEAALTHQKHLSCHQNRRWDPDFLAVRKVVADKQIGELFYLETFVGGFHHPCGYWHSHAPVSGGTSYDWGAHYLDWIVGLLPHSIEAVVGTRHKRVWHDVTNADQERIQIRFSDGREAEFIHSDIAALRKPKWYLLGTGGGIIGHWQDFSAVSFDPLYYYAKDDIPATEMMPEITLHRRIGEGQIEPTQLLLPQRDPFAFHANLADHLLWGEPLAAPLADSMKVVAILEAAAKSMSGGGRPERIDGG
;
A
#
# COMPACT_ATOMS: atom_id res chain seq x y z
N MET A 1 -3.58 -14.93 0.61
CA MET A 1 -2.72 -14.41 -0.47
C MET A 1 -3.36 -14.77 -1.80
N ILE A 2 -3.57 -13.81 -2.69
CA ILE A 2 -3.97 -14.14 -4.07
C ILE A 2 -2.73 -14.61 -4.80
N VAL A 3 -2.84 -15.74 -5.50
CA VAL A 3 -1.80 -16.18 -6.42
C VAL A 3 -2.03 -15.42 -7.72
N HIS A 4 -1.30 -14.32 -7.90
CA HIS A 4 -1.23 -13.66 -9.19
C HIS A 4 -0.43 -14.54 -10.16
N PRO A 5 -0.80 -14.60 -11.45
CA PRO A 5 0.00 -15.31 -12.44
C PRO A 5 1.44 -14.80 -12.47
N GLU A 6 2.40 -15.71 -12.54
CA GLU A 6 3.82 -15.38 -12.58
C GLU A 6 4.16 -14.50 -13.80
N LEU A 7 5.05 -13.53 -13.58
CA LEU A 7 5.63 -12.66 -14.60
C LEU A 7 7.16 -12.72 -14.49
N ARG A 8 7.79 -13.51 -15.35
CA ARG A 8 9.24 -13.63 -15.47
C ARG A 8 9.75 -12.69 -16.55
N ILE A 9 10.62 -11.76 -16.15
CA ILE A 9 11.17 -10.69 -16.97
C ILE A 9 12.68 -10.91 -17.10
N LEU A 10 13.16 -11.05 -18.34
CA LEU A 10 14.58 -11.03 -18.64
C LEU A 10 15.00 -9.62 -19.07
N VAL A 11 15.96 -9.01 -18.39
CA VAL A 11 16.51 -7.70 -18.75
C VAL A 11 17.88 -7.90 -19.40
N ILE A 12 18.05 -7.44 -20.63
CA ILE A 12 19.31 -7.48 -21.37
C ILE A 12 19.96 -6.10 -21.32
N THR A 13 21.15 -6.01 -20.72
CA THR A 13 21.88 -4.74 -20.50
C THR A 13 23.34 -4.84 -20.90
N ALA A 14 24.00 -3.70 -21.09
CA ALA A 14 25.43 -3.67 -21.46
C ALA A 14 26.36 -4.14 -20.33
N ALA A 15 25.95 -3.97 -19.07
CA ALA A 15 26.66 -4.46 -17.90
C ALA A 15 25.72 -5.22 -16.93
N PRO A 16 26.17 -6.30 -16.27
CA PRO A 16 25.34 -7.05 -15.32
C PRO A 16 24.84 -6.14 -14.19
N GLY A 17 23.53 -6.16 -13.92
CA GLY A 17 22.91 -5.47 -12.77
C GLY A 17 22.46 -4.01 -13.01
N GLU A 18 22.79 -3.38 -14.13
CA GLU A 18 22.34 -2.00 -14.41
C GLU A 18 20.83 -1.89 -14.71
N GLY A 19 20.20 -2.99 -15.17
CA GLY A 19 18.77 -2.99 -15.55
C GLY A 19 17.79 -3.40 -14.45
N THR A 20 18.24 -4.15 -13.43
CA THR A 20 17.37 -4.62 -12.34
C THR A 20 16.91 -3.49 -11.44
N THR A 21 17.75 -2.46 -11.27
CA THR A 21 17.48 -1.27 -10.43
C THR A 21 16.25 -0.48 -10.88
N THR A 22 15.92 -0.53 -12.18
CA THR A 22 14.73 0.14 -12.76
C THR A 22 13.43 -0.53 -12.32
N TRP A 23 13.45 -1.84 -12.07
CA TRP A 23 12.26 -2.63 -11.74
C TRP A 23 12.15 -2.93 -10.25
N GLN A 24 13.29 -3.02 -9.57
CA GLN A 24 13.38 -3.44 -8.17
C GLN A 24 12.44 -2.69 -7.23
N PRO A 25 12.26 -1.35 -7.28
CA PRO A 25 11.37 -0.66 -6.36
C PRO A 25 9.88 -0.99 -6.55
N VAL A 26 9.46 -1.40 -7.75
CA VAL A 26 8.07 -1.84 -8.01
C VAL A 26 7.91 -3.32 -7.75
N THR A 27 8.90 -4.15 -8.05
CA THR A 27 8.80 -5.61 -7.88
C THR A 27 9.15 -6.08 -6.46
N ASP A 28 9.64 -5.19 -5.60
CA ASP A 28 9.97 -5.53 -4.21
C ASP A 28 8.72 -6.00 -3.45
N GLY A 29 8.81 -7.16 -2.82
CA GLY A 29 7.69 -7.80 -2.13
C GLY A 29 6.63 -8.44 -3.06
N MET A 30 6.90 -8.59 -4.36
CA MET A 30 6.03 -9.33 -5.29
C MET A 30 6.57 -10.74 -5.55
N ASP A 31 6.02 -11.74 -4.86
CA ASP A 31 6.47 -13.13 -5.03
C ASP A 31 6.18 -13.71 -6.42
N HIS A 32 5.23 -13.15 -7.17
CA HIS A 32 4.86 -13.57 -8.53
C HIS A 32 5.65 -12.86 -9.63
N VAL A 33 6.57 -11.95 -9.31
CA VAL A 33 7.39 -11.25 -10.31
C VAL A 33 8.85 -11.60 -10.12
N HIS A 34 9.48 -12.10 -11.19
CA HIS A 34 10.89 -12.47 -11.16
C HIS A 34 11.63 -11.71 -12.26
N VAL A 35 12.67 -10.97 -11.86
CA VAL A 35 13.49 -10.19 -12.77
C VAL A 35 14.90 -10.78 -12.79
N GLU A 36 15.33 -11.22 -13.95
CA GLU A 36 16.69 -11.73 -14.21
C GLU A 36 17.40 -10.76 -15.16
N ALA A 37 18.71 -10.59 -15.03
CA ALA A 37 19.47 -9.69 -15.91
C ALA A 37 20.70 -10.39 -16.51
N GLU A 38 20.88 -10.22 -17.81
CA GLU A 38 21.93 -10.85 -18.61
C GLU A 38 22.57 -9.84 -19.56
N THR A 39 23.79 -10.09 -20.02
CA THR A 39 24.47 -9.23 -21.00
C THR A 39 24.23 -9.64 -22.46
N GLU A 40 23.78 -10.88 -22.67
CA GLU A 40 23.51 -11.44 -23.99
C GLU A 40 22.16 -12.17 -23.98
N THR A 41 21.51 -12.30 -25.15
CA THR A 41 20.25 -13.02 -25.27
C THR A 41 20.48 -14.54 -25.10
N PRO A 42 19.89 -15.19 -24.08
CA PRO A 42 20.00 -16.63 -23.90
C PRO A 42 19.50 -17.43 -25.11
N ALA A 43 19.95 -18.69 -25.22
CA ALA A 43 19.50 -19.58 -26.29
C ALA A 43 18.03 -20.00 -26.15
N ASP A 44 17.52 -20.07 -24.93
CA ASP A 44 16.14 -20.47 -24.62
C ASP A 44 15.42 -19.34 -23.87
N LEU A 45 14.33 -18.86 -24.46
CA LEU A 45 13.48 -17.81 -23.89
C LEU A 45 12.13 -18.33 -23.40
N ARG A 46 11.85 -19.64 -23.49
CA ARG A 46 10.52 -20.22 -23.19
C ARG A 46 10.07 -20.06 -21.73
N GLY A 47 11.00 -19.76 -20.82
CA GLY A 47 10.71 -19.52 -19.41
C GLY A 47 10.27 -18.09 -19.08
N TYR A 48 10.35 -17.15 -20.03
CA TYR A 48 10.07 -15.74 -19.81
C TYR A 48 8.76 -15.31 -20.46
N GLN A 49 8.08 -14.36 -19.82
CA GLN A 49 6.91 -13.68 -20.38
C GLN A 49 7.30 -12.37 -21.07
N ALA A 50 8.36 -11.72 -20.58
CA ALA A 50 8.87 -10.50 -21.16
C ALA A 50 10.40 -10.49 -21.26
N VAL A 51 10.89 -9.87 -22.33
CA VAL A 51 12.30 -9.50 -22.50
C VAL A 51 12.38 -7.98 -22.60
N VAL A 52 13.19 -7.36 -21.76
CA VAL A 52 13.45 -5.92 -21.75
C VAL A 52 14.87 -5.68 -22.23
N THR A 53 15.05 -4.83 -23.24
CA THR A 53 16.38 -4.50 -23.78
C THR A 53 16.69 -3.03 -23.52
N VAL A 54 17.88 -2.72 -23.01
CA VAL A 54 18.25 -1.36 -22.58
C VAL A 54 19.33 -0.74 -23.48
N ASP A 55 19.11 0.50 -23.91
CA ASP A 55 20.06 1.37 -24.62
C ASP A 55 20.73 0.73 -25.87
N ALA A 56 22.07 0.73 -25.92
CA ALA A 56 22.86 0.26 -27.05
C ALA A 56 22.69 -1.23 -27.38
N SER A 57 22.04 -2.01 -26.49
CA SER A 57 21.69 -3.40 -26.77
C SER A 57 20.59 -3.52 -27.83
N VAL A 58 19.69 -2.54 -27.94
CA VAL A 58 18.50 -2.65 -28.81
C VAL A 58 18.86 -2.79 -30.29
N SER A 59 19.89 -2.10 -30.77
CA SER A 59 20.33 -2.16 -32.17
C SER A 59 21.44 -3.17 -32.46
N ASN A 60 22.05 -3.77 -31.42
CA ASN A 60 23.14 -4.75 -31.56
C ASN A 60 22.72 -6.18 -31.18
N ILE A 61 21.45 -6.38 -30.83
CA ILE A 61 20.87 -7.67 -30.44
C ILE A 61 20.42 -8.49 -31.65
N ASP A 62 20.46 -9.81 -31.51
CA ASP A 62 19.84 -10.77 -32.45
C ASP A 62 18.31 -10.60 -32.47
N SER A 63 17.84 -9.65 -33.28
CA SER A 63 16.41 -9.33 -33.43
C SER A 63 15.59 -10.53 -33.91
N THR A 64 16.18 -11.41 -34.71
CA THR A 64 15.50 -12.61 -35.25
C THR A 64 14.99 -13.51 -34.11
N ARG A 65 15.82 -13.72 -33.09
CA ARG A 65 15.44 -14.55 -31.95
C ARG A 65 14.36 -13.90 -31.09
N LEU A 66 14.47 -12.59 -30.83
CA LEU A 66 13.46 -11.87 -30.05
C LEU A 66 12.12 -11.79 -30.80
N LEU A 67 12.14 -11.62 -32.12
CA LEU A 67 10.93 -11.67 -32.94
C LEU A 67 10.29 -13.05 -32.88
N THR A 68 11.06 -14.13 -32.97
CA THR A 68 10.53 -15.50 -32.79
C THR A 68 9.89 -15.70 -31.41
N PHE A 69 10.50 -15.14 -30.36
CA PHE A 69 9.94 -15.15 -29.00
C PHE A 69 8.61 -14.39 -28.92
N VAL A 70 8.54 -13.20 -29.54
CA VAL A 70 7.34 -12.38 -29.61
C VAL A 70 6.23 -13.06 -30.41
N GLU A 71 6.55 -13.65 -31.56
CA GLU A 71 5.59 -14.44 -32.36
C GLU A 71 4.99 -15.60 -31.54
N GLY A 72 5.77 -16.18 -30.62
CA GLY A 72 5.36 -17.22 -29.69
C GLY A 72 4.50 -16.75 -28.50
N GLY A 73 4.18 -15.46 -28.39
CA GLY A 73 3.36 -14.91 -27.30
C GLY A 73 4.12 -14.05 -26.28
N GLY A 74 5.44 -13.93 -26.43
CA GLY A 74 6.28 -13.11 -25.56
C GLY A 74 6.08 -11.60 -25.77
N THR A 75 6.56 -10.81 -24.81
CA THR A 75 6.63 -9.35 -24.92
C THR A 75 8.07 -8.87 -25.01
N TRP A 76 8.43 -8.11 -26.05
CA TRP A 76 9.72 -7.42 -26.12
C TRP A 76 9.54 -5.92 -25.88
N LEU A 77 10.07 -5.42 -24.76
CA LEU A 77 10.08 -4.01 -24.39
C LEU A 77 11.48 -3.40 -24.61
N ALA A 78 11.61 -2.45 -25.52
CA ALA A 78 12.83 -1.69 -25.75
C ALA A 78 12.83 -0.39 -24.93
N LEU A 79 13.82 -0.22 -24.05
CA LEU A 79 14.16 1.07 -23.43
C LEU A 79 15.18 1.76 -24.34
N ALA A 80 14.69 2.55 -25.29
CA ALA A 80 15.45 3.19 -26.37
C ALA A 80 15.86 4.63 -26.03
N ALA A 81 16.17 4.88 -24.77
CA ALA A 81 16.61 6.18 -24.27
C ALA A 81 17.89 6.65 -24.99
N GLY A 82 17.86 7.86 -25.58
CA GLY A 82 19.02 8.43 -26.27
C GLY A 82 19.42 7.68 -27.55
N GLN A 83 18.58 6.77 -28.03
CA GLN A 83 18.90 5.93 -29.17
C GLN A 83 18.95 6.77 -30.46
N THR A 84 20.03 6.63 -31.22
CA THR A 84 20.23 7.33 -32.51
C THR A 84 20.22 6.39 -33.71
N GLN A 85 20.42 5.10 -33.46
CA GLN A 85 20.30 4.08 -34.50
C GLN A 85 18.83 3.69 -34.71
N PRO A 86 18.45 3.27 -35.92
CA PRO A 86 17.10 2.78 -36.17
C PRO A 86 16.75 1.58 -35.28
N LEU A 87 15.51 1.56 -34.80
CA LEU A 87 14.89 0.38 -34.21
C LEU A 87 14.48 -0.60 -35.32
N PRO A 88 14.33 -1.91 -35.02
CA PRO A 88 13.72 -2.86 -35.94
C PRO A 88 12.35 -2.37 -36.44
N GLU A 89 12.08 -2.53 -37.74
CA GLU A 89 10.85 -2.02 -38.39
C GLU A 89 9.58 -2.62 -37.78
N GLU A 90 9.68 -3.80 -37.18
CA GLU A 90 8.59 -4.52 -36.53
C GLU A 90 8.00 -3.74 -35.35
N PHE A 91 8.77 -2.86 -34.69
CA PHE A 91 8.21 -1.98 -33.64
C PHE A 91 7.22 -0.94 -34.19
N GLY A 92 7.24 -0.67 -35.51
CA GLY A 92 6.33 0.30 -36.16
C GLY A 92 6.55 1.76 -35.74
N VAL A 93 7.72 2.05 -35.18
CA VAL A 93 8.08 3.36 -34.60
C VAL A 93 9.58 3.59 -34.74
N GLN A 94 10.00 4.85 -34.86
CA GLN A 94 11.40 5.24 -34.80
C GLN A 94 11.63 6.35 -33.77
N PRO A 95 12.78 6.37 -33.06
CA PRO A 95 13.13 7.48 -32.19
C PRO A 95 13.30 8.77 -33.01
N GLY A 96 12.62 9.82 -32.59
CA GLY A 96 12.72 11.16 -33.18
C GLY A 96 13.98 11.91 -32.74
N PRO A 97 14.07 13.21 -33.09
CA PRO A 97 15.22 14.03 -32.76
C PRO A 97 15.36 14.20 -31.23
N ILE A 98 16.60 14.13 -30.76
CA ILE A 98 16.97 14.33 -29.37
C ILE A 98 16.91 15.84 -29.04
N GLY A 99 16.05 16.19 -28.10
CA GLY A 99 15.86 17.54 -27.59
C GLY A 99 16.74 17.85 -26.36
N PRO A 100 16.45 18.95 -25.64
CA PRO A 100 17.19 19.30 -24.43
C PRO A 100 16.81 18.40 -23.24
N VAL A 101 17.71 18.36 -22.25
CA VAL A 101 17.39 17.86 -20.91
C VAL A 101 16.45 18.86 -20.24
N THR A 102 15.30 18.39 -19.78
CA THR A 102 14.26 19.19 -19.16
C THR A 102 13.38 18.33 -18.24
N GLU A 103 12.39 18.94 -17.61
CA GLU A 103 11.35 18.21 -16.90
C GLU A 103 10.23 17.87 -17.90
N LEU A 104 9.92 16.58 -18.03
CA LEU A 104 8.92 16.07 -18.95
C LEU A 104 7.65 15.71 -18.17
N ARG A 105 6.53 16.30 -18.58
CA ARG A 105 5.21 15.96 -18.05
C ARG A 105 4.69 14.74 -18.82
N VAL A 106 4.83 13.55 -18.23
CA VAL A 106 4.34 12.28 -18.77
C VAL A 106 2.87 12.11 -18.40
N LEU A 107 2.03 11.81 -19.39
CA LEU A 107 0.59 11.67 -19.27
C LEU A 107 0.20 10.19 -19.28
N PHE A 108 -0.63 9.78 -18.33
CA PHE A 108 -1.32 8.48 -18.38
C PHE A 108 -2.63 8.72 -19.15
N THR A 109 -2.60 8.51 -20.46
CA THR A 109 -3.69 8.97 -21.34
C THR A 109 -4.93 8.08 -21.30
N GLU A 110 -6.08 8.77 -21.32
CA GLU A 110 -7.48 8.31 -21.21
C GLU A 110 -7.87 7.75 -19.84
N ARG A 111 -8.87 8.38 -19.20
CA ARG A 111 -9.44 7.92 -17.90
C ARG A 111 -9.96 6.49 -17.95
N ASP A 112 -10.28 6.01 -19.15
CA ASP A 112 -10.80 4.67 -19.40
C ASP A 112 -9.71 3.66 -19.78
N ASN A 113 -8.44 4.09 -19.93
CA ASN A 113 -7.32 3.18 -20.12
C ASN A 113 -7.03 2.45 -18.80
N PRO A 114 -7.14 1.12 -18.75
CA PRO A 114 -6.90 0.36 -17.53
C PRO A 114 -5.50 0.61 -16.95
N LEU A 115 -4.48 0.93 -17.78
CA LEU A 115 -3.12 1.23 -17.32
C LEU A 115 -3.06 2.45 -16.40
N GLY A 116 -3.86 3.48 -16.69
CA GLY A 116 -3.92 4.74 -15.93
C GLY A 116 -4.86 4.69 -14.71
N ALA A 117 -5.63 3.62 -14.53
CA ALA A 117 -6.63 3.53 -13.47
C ALA A 117 -6.00 3.75 -12.08
N ARG A 118 -6.53 4.69 -11.29
CA ARG A 118 -6.01 5.07 -9.96
C ARG A 118 -4.56 5.60 -9.96
N LEU A 119 -4.04 6.04 -11.10
CA LEU A 119 -2.82 6.85 -11.21
C LEU A 119 -3.21 8.32 -11.37
N PRO A 120 -2.34 9.29 -11.03
CA PRO A 120 -2.60 10.70 -11.32
C PRO A 120 -2.62 10.93 -12.84
N ASP A 121 -3.25 12.03 -13.28
CA ASP A 121 -3.32 12.40 -14.71
C ASP A 121 -1.92 12.52 -15.36
N ALA A 122 -0.92 12.94 -14.58
CA ALA A 122 0.44 13.11 -15.05
C ALA A 122 1.48 12.87 -13.95
N VAL A 123 2.70 12.52 -14.37
CA VAL A 123 3.90 12.51 -13.54
C VAL A 123 5.00 13.33 -14.22
N TYR A 124 5.80 14.03 -13.43
CA TYR A 124 6.94 14.79 -13.93
C TYR A 124 8.20 13.96 -13.76
N VAL A 125 8.98 13.82 -14.83
CA VAL A 125 10.24 13.05 -14.85
C VAL A 125 11.35 13.92 -15.40
N GLY A 126 12.56 13.81 -14.86
CA GLY A 126 13.72 14.49 -15.43
C GLY A 126 14.22 13.73 -16.66
N GLY A 127 14.53 14.41 -17.76
CA GLY A 127 15.10 13.70 -18.90
C GLY A 127 15.26 14.52 -20.17
N THR A 128 15.90 13.91 -21.14
CA THR A 128 16.02 14.38 -22.51
C THR A 128 14.72 14.13 -23.25
N TYR A 129 14.12 15.17 -23.81
CA TYR A 129 12.98 15.01 -24.71
C TYR A 129 13.39 14.21 -25.95
N GLN A 130 12.73 13.07 -26.19
CA GLN A 130 12.92 12.30 -27.42
C GLN A 130 11.59 11.64 -27.79
N PRO A 131 10.84 12.16 -28.78
CA PRO A 131 9.54 11.62 -29.14
C PRO A 131 9.71 10.34 -29.97
N LEU A 132 8.74 9.45 -29.90
CA LEU A 132 8.60 8.28 -30.76
C LEU A 132 7.75 8.64 -31.99
N GLN A 133 8.34 8.53 -33.18
CA GLN A 133 7.66 8.77 -34.44
C GLN A 133 6.97 7.48 -34.89
N VAL A 134 5.65 7.41 -34.71
CA VAL A 134 4.85 6.26 -35.12
C VAL A 134 4.67 6.28 -36.63
N HIS A 135 4.96 5.15 -37.29
CA HIS A 135 4.88 5.02 -38.74
C HIS A 135 4.01 3.85 -39.21
N SER A 136 3.51 3.02 -38.29
CA SER A 136 2.59 1.92 -38.58
C SER A 136 1.25 2.16 -37.89
N ASP A 137 0.16 1.95 -38.63
CA ASP A 137 -1.22 2.23 -38.19
C ASP A 137 -1.70 1.30 -37.04
N ASP A 138 -1.03 0.17 -36.85
CA ASP A 138 -1.31 -0.84 -35.81
C ASP A 138 -0.47 -0.65 -34.53
N THR A 139 0.32 0.42 -34.46
CA THR A 139 1.08 0.81 -33.27
C THR A 139 0.27 1.79 -32.42
N GLU A 140 0.00 1.40 -31.18
CA GLU A 140 -0.71 2.18 -30.17
C GLU A 140 0.28 3.01 -29.34
N THR A 141 -0.03 4.28 -29.10
CA THR A 141 0.68 5.09 -28.09
C THR A 141 0.07 4.86 -26.71
N VAL A 142 0.92 4.50 -25.76
CA VAL A 142 0.55 4.19 -24.38
C VAL A 142 0.75 5.40 -23.46
N LEU A 143 1.89 6.09 -23.58
CA LEU A 143 2.18 7.31 -22.82
C LEU A 143 2.63 8.43 -23.74
N TYR A 144 2.27 9.63 -23.35
CA TYR A 144 2.61 10.88 -24.04
C TYR A 144 3.41 11.79 -23.11
N VAL A 145 4.20 12.68 -23.68
CA VAL A 145 4.73 13.85 -22.98
C VAL A 145 4.21 15.13 -23.60
N ASP A 146 3.97 16.12 -22.77
CA ASP A 146 3.76 17.50 -23.24
C ASP A 146 5.09 18.15 -23.58
N TYR A 147 5.25 18.57 -24.82
CA TYR A 147 6.40 19.36 -25.26
C TYR A 147 5.98 20.44 -26.24
N HIS A 148 6.26 21.71 -25.91
CA HIS A 148 5.87 22.88 -26.73
C HIS A 148 4.39 22.88 -27.16
N TYR A 149 3.47 22.62 -26.22
CA TYR A 149 2.01 22.51 -26.48
C TYR A 149 1.61 21.38 -27.45
N GLN A 150 2.44 20.34 -27.58
CA GLN A 150 2.14 19.14 -28.36
C GLN A 150 2.25 17.89 -27.49
N HIS A 151 1.35 16.93 -27.72
CA HIS A 151 1.48 15.60 -27.15
C HIS A 151 2.38 14.76 -28.05
N SER A 152 3.51 14.33 -27.51
CA SER A 152 4.47 13.49 -28.21
C SER A 152 4.48 12.10 -27.60
N SER A 153 4.37 11.08 -28.44
CA SER A 153 4.46 9.67 -28.02
C SER A 153 5.82 9.40 -27.38
N VAL A 154 5.86 8.71 -26.24
CA VAL A 154 7.11 8.30 -25.56
C VAL A 154 7.09 6.87 -25.03
N LEU A 155 5.94 6.20 -25.07
CA LEU A 155 5.80 4.76 -24.89
C LEU A 155 4.78 4.26 -25.89
N THR A 156 5.14 3.27 -26.70
CA THR A 156 4.24 2.63 -27.67
C THR A 156 4.17 1.14 -27.42
N ARG A 157 3.10 0.51 -27.91
CA ARG A 157 3.02 -0.94 -28.09
C ARG A 157 2.42 -1.29 -29.43
N ARG A 158 2.76 -2.47 -29.95
CA ARG A 158 2.25 -3.02 -31.19
C ARG A 158 2.07 -4.52 -31.03
N SER A 159 0.95 -5.06 -31.52
CA SER A 159 0.76 -6.51 -31.57
C SER A 159 1.58 -7.10 -32.71
N HIS A 160 2.27 -8.21 -32.48
CA HIS A 160 3.08 -8.87 -33.50
C HIS A 160 3.07 -10.39 -33.30
N GLY A 161 2.56 -11.13 -34.30
CA GLY A 161 2.31 -12.57 -34.15
C GLY A 161 1.37 -12.86 -32.98
N GLY A 162 1.75 -13.78 -32.09
CA GLY A 162 1.00 -14.07 -30.86
C GLY A 162 1.29 -13.15 -29.68
N GLY A 163 2.27 -12.23 -29.78
CA GLY A 163 2.77 -11.41 -28.67
C GLY A 163 2.81 -9.92 -28.98
N HIS A 164 3.69 -9.20 -28.29
CA HIS A 164 3.74 -7.74 -28.34
C HIS A 164 5.16 -7.18 -28.42
N LEU A 165 5.30 -6.08 -29.15
CA LEU A 165 6.48 -5.22 -29.19
C LEU A 165 6.13 -3.91 -28.49
N ALA A 166 6.98 -3.42 -27.60
CA ALA A 166 6.78 -2.14 -26.92
C ALA A 166 8.08 -1.34 -26.88
N CYS A 167 8.00 -0.02 -26.94
CA CYS A 167 9.19 0.83 -26.97
C CYS A 167 8.95 2.10 -26.16
N THR A 168 9.92 2.51 -25.34
CA THR A 168 9.93 3.82 -24.68
C THR A 168 11.25 4.54 -24.82
N THR A 169 11.18 5.87 -24.90
CA THR A 169 12.32 6.79 -24.90
C THR A 169 12.51 7.51 -23.57
N LEU A 170 11.66 7.24 -22.57
CA LEU A 170 11.84 7.77 -21.21
C LEU A 170 13.15 7.23 -20.61
N GLN A 171 13.82 8.07 -19.82
CA GLN A 171 15.12 7.72 -19.22
C GLN A 171 15.08 7.68 -17.69
N ASP A 172 14.23 8.50 -17.08
CA ASP A 172 14.06 8.53 -15.64
C ASP A 172 12.86 7.69 -15.23
N PHE A 173 13.17 6.51 -14.73
CA PHE A 173 12.23 5.59 -14.12
C PHE A 173 12.28 5.66 -12.59
N SER A 174 13.01 6.60 -11.97
CA SER A 174 13.07 6.69 -10.51
C SER A 174 11.71 6.96 -9.84
N PRO A 175 10.75 7.68 -10.46
CA PRO A 175 9.42 7.80 -9.91
C PRO A 175 8.67 6.47 -10.02
N SER A 176 8.22 5.93 -8.88
CA SER A 176 7.52 4.65 -8.80
C SER A 176 6.28 4.58 -9.71
N LEU A 177 5.63 5.72 -10.00
CA LEU A 177 4.48 5.78 -10.90
C LEU A 177 4.81 5.36 -12.35
N VAL A 178 5.99 5.71 -12.87
CA VAL A 178 6.40 5.31 -14.23
C VAL A 178 6.68 3.82 -14.26
N GLN A 179 7.38 3.31 -13.25
CA GLN A 179 7.66 1.88 -13.10
C GLN A 179 6.37 1.06 -13.00
N ARG A 180 5.37 1.55 -12.25
CA ARG A 180 4.03 0.94 -12.17
C ARG A 180 3.36 0.89 -13.55
N GLY A 181 3.44 1.97 -14.33
CA GLY A 181 2.95 2.01 -15.70
C GLY A 181 3.57 0.94 -16.59
N LEU A 182 4.90 0.78 -16.53
CA LEU A 182 5.61 -0.27 -17.28
C LEU A 182 5.23 -1.69 -16.83
N TYR A 183 5.11 -1.92 -15.52
CA TYR A 183 4.65 -3.20 -14.99
C TYR A 183 3.26 -3.57 -15.48
N ARG A 184 2.31 -2.62 -15.42
CA ARG A 184 0.94 -2.81 -15.93
C ARG A 184 0.93 -3.08 -17.43
N LEU A 185 1.77 -2.38 -18.20
CA LEU A 185 1.92 -2.63 -19.63
C LEU A 185 2.36 -4.07 -19.90
N LEU A 186 3.39 -4.56 -19.20
CA LEU A 186 3.85 -5.94 -19.37
C LEU A 186 2.76 -6.95 -19.03
N ARG A 187 2.00 -6.75 -17.94
CA ARG A 187 0.85 -7.60 -17.63
C ARG A 187 -0.22 -7.53 -18.70
N GLN A 188 -0.53 -6.35 -19.22
CA GLN A 188 -1.50 -6.20 -20.31
C GLN A 188 -1.07 -6.93 -21.58
N CYS A 189 0.20 -6.81 -21.98
CA CYS A 189 0.75 -7.52 -23.13
C CYS A 189 0.78 -9.05 -22.95
N GLN A 190 0.65 -9.55 -21.72
CA GLN A 190 0.53 -10.98 -21.42
C GLN A 190 -0.92 -11.43 -21.20
N GLY A 191 -1.91 -10.56 -21.45
CA GLY A 191 -3.32 -10.86 -21.23
C GLY A 191 -3.67 -11.00 -19.74
N LEU A 192 -2.83 -10.45 -18.85
CA LEU A 192 -2.98 -10.52 -17.40
C LEU A 192 -3.62 -9.26 -16.80
N ALA A 193 -3.97 -8.26 -17.64
CA ALA A 193 -4.67 -7.07 -17.20
C ALA A 193 -6.13 -7.40 -16.81
N PRO A 194 -6.69 -6.71 -15.81
CA PRO A 194 -8.12 -6.78 -15.54
C PRO A 194 -8.90 -6.26 -16.76
N PRO A 195 -10.06 -6.87 -17.09
CA PRO A 195 -10.98 -6.30 -18.06
C PRO A 195 -11.35 -4.85 -17.67
N PRO A 196 -11.53 -3.92 -18.62
CA PRO A 196 -11.87 -2.53 -18.32
C PRO A 196 -13.13 -2.37 -17.45
N GLU A 197 -14.11 -3.26 -17.63
CA GLU A 197 -15.38 -3.27 -16.89
C GLU A 197 -15.34 -4.08 -15.58
N ARG A 198 -14.22 -4.75 -15.27
CA ARG A 198 -14.14 -5.60 -14.08
C ARG A 198 -14.06 -4.73 -12.83
N SER A 199 -15.15 -4.70 -12.08
CA SER A 199 -15.21 -4.20 -10.72
C SER A 199 -15.40 -5.35 -9.74
N LEU A 200 -14.77 -5.26 -8.57
CA LEU A 200 -14.96 -6.22 -7.48
C LEU A 200 -16.17 -5.81 -6.65
N GLY A 201 -17.13 -6.70 -6.52
CA GLY A 201 -18.28 -6.51 -5.64
C GLY A 201 -17.86 -6.62 -4.17
N ILE A 202 -18.12 -5.56 -3.41
CA ILE A 202 -17.77 -5.43 -1.99
C ILE A 202 -19.00 -5.71 -1.13
N GLY A 203 -18.86 -6.64 -0.19
CA GLY A 203 -19.78 -6.85 0.92
C GLY A 203 -19.22 -6.27 2.21
N ILE A 204 -20.06 -5.66 3.05
CA ILE A 204 -19.65 -5.16 4.38
C ILE A 204 -20.35 -5.99 5.46
N LEU A 205 -19.57 -6.64 6.32
CA LEU A 205 -20.06 -7.38 7.47
C LEU A 205 -19.85 -6.53 8.73
N GLY A 206 -20.94 -6.01 9.29
CA GLY A 206 -20.94 -5.00 10.36
C GLY A 206 -21.08 -3.58 9.79
N TYR A 207 -22.30 -3.06 9.70
CA TYR A 207 -22.58 -1.74 9.13
C TYR A 207 -22.80 -0.68 10.21
N ALA A 208 -21.71 -0.29 10.89
CA ALA A 208 -21.76 0.89 11.76
C ALA A 208 -21.80 2.18 10.90
N PRO A 209 -22.59 3.21 11.27
CA PRO A 209 -22.61 4.50 10.59
C PRO A 209 -21.25 5.23 10.54
N SER A 210 -20.28 4.78 11.35
CA SER A 210 -18.89 5.18 11.28
C SER A 210 -18.12 4.32 10.25
N VAL A 211 -17.53 3.21 10.69
CA VAL A 211 -16.57 2.41 9.92
C VAL A 211 -17.24 1.75 8.70
N GLY A 212 -18.42 1.16 8.88
CA GLY A 212 -19.16 0.52 7.78
C GLY A 212 -19.54 1.51 6.67
N ARG A 213 -20.08 2.68 7.04
CA ARG A 213 -20.40 3.73 6.07
C ARG A 213 -19.15 4.24 5.35
N LEU A 214 -18.06 4.48 6.07
CA LEU A 214 -16.79 4.93 5.47
C LEU A 214 -16.21 3.91 4.48
N HIS A 215 -16.29 2.62 4.78
CA HIS A 215 -15.91 1.58 3.82
C HIS A 215 -16.80 1.56 2.58
N GLY A 216 -18.12 1.74 2.75
CA GLY A 216 -19.04 1.84 1.62
C GLY A 216 -18.71 3.02 0.71
N ILE A 217 -18.44 4.19 1.29
CA ILE A 217 -18.01 5.39 0.54
C ILE A 217 -16.68 5.11 -0.16
N GLY A 218 -15.72 4.51 0.54
CA GLY A 218 -14.41 4.18 -0.03
C GLY A 218 -14.50 3.19 -1.20
N ALA A 219 -15.39 2.20 -1.12
CA ALA A 219 -15.65 1.27 -2.22
C ALA A 219 -16.23 2.01 -3.44
N GLU A 220 -17.26 2.84 -3.27
CA GLU A 220 -17.87 3.61 -4.37
C GLU A 220 -16.94 4.69 -4.96
N HIS A 221 -16.04 5.25 -4.14
CA HIS A 221 -15.06 6.24 -4.61
C HIS A 221 -13.85 5.63 -5.32
N THR A 222 -13.64 4.32 -5.20
CA THR A 222 -12.47 3.65 -5.75
C THR A 222 -12.84 2.94 -7.04
N GLN A 223 -12.32 3.44 -8.17
CA GLN A 223 -12.46 2.77 -9.47
C GLN A 223 -12.04 1.29 -9.34
N GLY A 224 -12.87 0.38 -9.85
CA GLY A 224 -12.62 -1.07 -9.79
C GLY A 224 -13.15 -1.77 -8.53
N LEU A 225 -13.76 -1.04 -7.59
CA LEU A 225 -14.56 -1.57 -6.49
C LEU A 225 -16.01 -1.08 -6.63
N HIS A 226 -16.98 -1.80 -6.07
CA HIS A 226 -18.37 -1.36 -5.99
C HIS A 226 -19.07 -2.01 -4.80
N LEU A 227 -19.85 -1.27 -4.00
CA LEU A 227 -20.57 -1.82 -2.87
C LEU A 227 -21.85 -2.51 -3.34
N VAL A 228 -21.92 -3.83 -3.12
CA VAL A 228 -23.07 -4.64 -3.54
C VAL A 228 -23.88 -5.20 -2.37
N ALA A 229 -23.26 -5.36 -1.20
CA ALA A 229 -23.90 -5.99 -0.05
C ALA A 229 -23.53 -5.35 1.30
N ALA A 230 -24.47 -5.38 2.24
CA ALA A 230 -24.24 -5.07 3.64
C ALA A 230 -24.93 -6.12 4.54
N CYS A 231 -24.25 -6.55 5.60
CA CYS A 231 -24.74 -7.53 6.55
C CYS A 231 -24.60 -7.00 7.97
N ASP A 232 -25.66 -7.06 8.76
CA ASP A 232 -25.64 -6.71 10.18
C ASP A 232 -26.78 -7.41 10.91
N LEU A 233 -26.56 -7.70 12.20
CA LEU A 233 -27.57 -8.30 13.07
C LEU A 233 -28.65 -7.28 13.45
N ASP A 234 -28.35 -5.98 13.41
CA ASP A 234 -29.28 -4.90 13.73
C ASP A 234 -30.04 -4.42 12.47
N PRO A 235 -31.37 -4.62 12.39
CA PRO A 235 -32.17 -4.15 11.25
C PRO A 235 -32.11 -2.64 11.03
N GLN A 236 -31.85 -1.83 12.07
CA GLN A 236 -31.70 -0.38 11.91
C GLN A 236 -30.45 -0.02 11.12
N ARG A 237 -29.36 -0.77 11.31
CA ARG A 237 -28.13 -0.59 10.53
C ARG A 237 -28.31 -0.98 9.08
N LEU A 238 -29.07 -2.04 8.80
CA LEU A 238 -29.44 -2.43 7.44
C LEU A 238 -30.31 -1.37 6.76
N HIS A 239 -31.27 -0.78 7.49
CA HIS A 239 -32.06 0.34 6.98
C HIS A 239 -31.19 1.57 6.66
N GLN A 240 -30.22 1.88 7.51
CA GLN A 240 -29.25 2.92 7.27
C GLN A 240 -28.37 2.62 6.05
N ALA A 241 -27.88 1.38 5.88
CA ALA A 241 -27.11 0.97 4.71
C ALA A 241 -27.86 1.20 3.40
N ARG A 242 -29.15 0.85 3.33
CA ARG A 242 -30.01 1.13 2.16
C ARG A 242 -30.28 2.62 1.95
N THR A 243 -30.22 3.42 3.01
CA THR A 243 -30.41 4.87 2.93
C THR A 243 -29.16 5.56 2.38
N ASP A 244 -27.98 5.15 2.86
CA ASP A 244 -26.70 5.63 2.36
C ASP A 244 -26.41 5.11 0.93
N PHE A 245 -26.76 3.86 0.65
CA PHE A 245 -26.49 3.15 -0.60
C PHE A 245 -27.75 2.43 -1.13
N PRO A 246 -28.60 3.10 -1.93
CA PRO A 246 -29.91 2.57 -2.34
C PRO A 246 -29.90 1.24 -3.11
N ALA A 247 -28.80 0.90 -3.78
CA ALA A 247 -28.67 -0.32 -4.58
C ALA A 247 -28.14 -1.53 -3.78
N VAL A 248 -27.76 -1.35 -2.52
CA VAL A 248 -27.10 -2.40 -1.73
C VAL A 248 -28.09 -3.50 -1.32
N ALA A 249 -27.72 -4.76 -1.58
CA ALA A 249 -28.42 -5.89 -0.97
C ALA A 249 -28.12 -5.94 0.53
N THR A 250 -29.09 -6.32 1.34
CA THR A 250 -28.89 -6.41 2.80
C THR A 250 -29.19 -7.79 3.32
N TYR A 251 -28.34 -8.28 4.21
CA TYR A 251 -28.42 -9.60 4.81
C TYR A 251 -28.43 -9.50 6.33
N THR A 252 -29.14 -10.41 7.00
CA THR A 252 -29.07 -10.56 8.47
C THR A 252 -28.20 -11.75 8.90
N ASP A 253 -27.72 -12.52 7.93
CA ASP A 253 -26.92 -13.72 8.12
C ASP A 253 -25.67 -13.65 7.24
N ALA A 254 -24.51 -13.96 7.83
CA ALA A 254 -23.22 -13.88 7.15
C ALA A 254 -23.08 -14.94 6.05
N ALA A 255 -23.62 -16.15 6.26
CA ALA A 255 -23.55 -17.23 5.28
C ALA A 255 -24.44 -16.95 4.07
N GLU A 256 -25.60 -16.32 4.25
CA GLU A 256 -26.43 -15.83 3.14
C GLU A 256 -25.68 -14.81 2.28
N MET A 257 -25.03 -13.81 2.89
CA MET A 257 -24.19 -12.85 2.15
C MET A 257 -23.01 -13.54 1.46
N ALA A 258 -22.38 -14.52 2.12
CA ALA A 258 -21.27 -15.28 1.55
C ALA A 258 -21.68 -16.12 0.33
N ALA A 259 -22.95 -16.53 0.22
CA ALA A 259 -23.46 -17.26 -0.92
C ALA A 259 -23.74 -16.36 -2.15
N ASP A 260 -23.85 -15.04 -1.95
CA ASP A 260 -24.11 -14.08 -3.01
C ASP A 260 -22.96 -14.04 -4.03
N GLN A 261 -23.28 -14.34 -5.29
CA GLN A 261 -22.29 -14.36 -6.37
C GLN A 261 -21.85 -12.95 -6.81
N ALA A 262 -22.59 -11.90 -6.43
CA ALA A 262 -22.19 -10.53 -6.68
C ALA A 262 -21.05 -10.08 -5.75
N VAL A 263 -20.84 -10.74 -4.61
CA VAL A 263 -19.80 -10.38 -3.63
C VAL A 263 -18.49 -11.09 -3.97
N ASP A 264 -17.43 -10.35 -4.27
CA ASP A 264 -16.07 -10.86 -4.48
C ASP A 264 -15.21 -10.76 -3.21
N LEU A 265 -15.35 -9.65 -2.48
CA LEU A 265 -14.60 -9.33 -1.28
C LEU A 265 -15.53 -8.92 -0.14
N VAL A 266 -15.28 -9.42 1.07
CA VAL A 266 -15.99 -9.03 2.28
C VAL A 266 -15.08 -8.22 3.19
N ILE A 267 -15.57 -7.05 3.60
CA ILE A 267 -14.97 -6.21 4.63
C ILE A 267 -15.57 -6.60 5.98
N ILE A 268 -14.75 -7.13 6.89
CA ILE A 268 -15.17 -7.48 8.25
C ILE A 268 -14.97 -6.26 9.15
N ALA A 269 -16.05 -5.54 9.44
CA ALA A 269 -16.10 -4.33 10.27
C ALA A 269 -16.91 -4.55 11.56
N THR A 270 -16.78 -5.74 12.15
CA THR A 270 -17.43 -6.14 13.41
C THR A 270 -16.56 -5.81 14.63
N ALA A 271 -16.92 -6.34 15.80
CA ALA A 271 -16.04 -6.26 16.98
C ALA A 271 -14.85 -7.25 16.84
N PRO A 272 -13.69 -6.97 17.46
CA PRO A 272 -12.46 -7.75 17.26
C PRO A 272 -12.59 -9.25 17.58
N ASN A 273 -13.37 -9.61 18.60
CA ASN A 273 -13.59 -11.01 18.99
C ASN A 273 -14.29 -11.86 17.92
N SER A 274 -14.92 -11.26 16.91
CA SER A 274 -15.54 -11.99 15.80
C SER A 274 -14.73 -11.94 14.50
N HIS A 275 -13.61 -11.20 14.45
CA HIS A 275 -12.82 -11.03 13.23
C HIS A 275 -12.33 -12.36 12.65
N ALA A 276 -11.66 -13.18 13.47
CA ALA A 276 -11.09 -14.44 13.03
C ALA A 276 -12.13 -15.46 12.53
N PRO A 277 -13.17 -15.82 13.31
CA PRO A 277 -14.16 -16.81 12.85
C PRO A 277 -14.89 -16.34 11.58
N LEU A 278 -15.29 -15.07 11.50
CA LEU A 278 -15.99 -14.53 10.32
C LEU A 278 -15.07 -14.46 9.09
N SER A 279 -13.81 -14.06 9.27
CA SER A 279 -12.85 -14.06 8.16
C SER A 279 -12.63 -15.46 7.60
N ILE A 280 -12.45 -16.46 8.47
CA ILE A 280 -12.28 -17.85 8.06
C ILE A 280 -13.53 -18.35 7.31
N GLU A 281 -14.74 -18.03 7.79
CA GLU A 281 -15.99 -18.38 7.13
C GLU A 281 -16.08 -17.79 5.71
N MET A 282 -15.76 -16.49 5.55
CA MET A 282 -15.78 -15.84 4.24
C MET A 282 -14.73 -16.40 3.28
N LEU A 283 -13.52 -16.69 3.77
CA LEU A 283 -12.45 -17.32 2.98
C LEU A 283 -12.87 -18.72 2.52
N GLN A 284 -13.50 -19.51 3.39
CA GLN A 284 -14.04 -20.85 3.08
C GLN A 284 -15.14 -20.80 2.03
N ALA A 285 -15.98 -19.76 2.05
CA ALA A 285 -16.99 -19.48 1.03
C ALA A 285 -16.39 -18.96 -0.30
N GLY A 286 -15.06 -18.86 -0.41
CA GLY A 286 -14.38 -18.42 -1.62
C GLY A 286 -14.39 -16.90 -1.82
N LYS A 287 -14.57 -16.11 -0.77
CA LYS A 287 -14.50 -14.64 -0.80
C LYS A 287 -13.12 -14.15 -0.41
N HIS A 288 -12.71 -13.02 -0.98
CA HIS A 288 -11.58 -12.26 -0.45
C HIS A 288 -11.97 -11.57 0.86
N VAL A 289 -11.02 -11.33 1.75
CA VAL A 289 -11.29 -10.68 3.04
C VAL A 289 -10.39 -9.47 3.26
N LEU A 290 -11.02 -8.35 3.59
CA LEU A 290 -10.39 -7.21 4.27
C LEU A 290 -10.92 -7.16 5.70
N CYS A 291 -10.08 -7.44 6.69
CA CYS A 291 -10.48 -7.39 8.08
C CYS A 291 -10.13 -6.03 8.70
N GLU A 292 -11.04 -5.44 9.48
CA GLU A 292 -10.68 -4.29 10.31
C GLU A 292 -9.62 -4.63 11.34
N LYS A 293 -8.92 -3.60 11.81
CA LYS A 293 -7.94 -3.72 12.88
C LYS A 293 -8.64 -3.88 14.25
N PRO A 294 -8.00 -4.55 15.22
CA PRO A 294 -6.85 -5.44 15.04
C PRO A 294 -7.25 -6.67 14.23
N LEU A 295 -6.31 -7.26 13.49
CA LEU A 295 -6.57 -8.42 12.63
C LEU A 295 -7.24 -9.58 13.39
N ALA A 296 -6.76 -9.87 14.61
CA ALA A 296 -7.35 -10.81 15.56
C ALA A 296 -6.87 -10.49 16.98
N LEU A 297 -7.31 -11.27 17.98
CA LEU A 297 -6.92 -11.08 19.38
C LEU A 297 -5.68 -11.90 19.78
N SER A 298 -5.32 -12.94 19.01
CA SER A 298 -4.18 -13.82 19.27
C SER A 298 -3.42 -14.23 18.01
N GLN A 299 -2.16 -14.63 18.16
CA GLN A 299 -1.36 -15.20 17.07
C GLN A 299 -1.95 -16.49 16.50
N ALA A 300 -2.54 -17.32 17.35
CA ALA A 300 -3.18 -18.56 16.91
C ALA A 300 -4.33 -18.27 15.94
N GLU A 301 -5.12 -17.22 16.21
CA GLU A 301 -6.20 -16.79 15.32
C GLU A 301 -5.67 -16.21 14.01
N THR A 302 -4.66 -15.35 14.04
CA THR A 302 -4.09 -14.80 12.79
C THR A 302 -3.47 -15.89 11.93
N GLN A 303 -2.84 -16.89 12.55
CA GLN A 303 -2.30 -18.05 11.85
C GLN A 303 -3.42 -18.89 11.22
N ALA A 304 -4.52 -19.15 11.94
CA ALA A 304 -5.66 -19.87 11.39
C ALA A 304 -6.33 -19.13 10.21
N MET A 305 -6.43 -17.79 10.30
CA MET A 305 -6.91 -16.96 9.20
C MET A 305 -5.98 -17.04 7.98
N HIS A 306 -4.66 -16.99 8.21
CA HIS A 306 -3.67 -17.12 7.15
C HIS A 306 -3.73 -18.49 6.46
N GLU A 307 -3.83 -19.58 7.22
CA GLU A 307 -3.98 -20.94 6.71
C GLU A 307 -5.26 -21.12 5.88
N ALA A 308 -6.38 -20.55 6.33
CA ALA A 308 -7.62 -20.53 5.55
C ALA A 308 -7.44 -19.78 4.22
N ALA A 309 -6.78 -18.62 4.25
CA ALA A 309 -6.53 -17.83 3.05
C ALA A 309 -5.66 -18.57 2.02
N LEU A 310 -4.64 -19.30 2.49
CA LEU A 310 -3.80 -20.16 1.64
C LEU A 310 -4.58 -21.34 1.07
N THR A 311 -5.31 -22.06 1.92
CA THR A 311 -6.09 -23.25 1.56
C THR A 311 -7.13 -22.94 0.47
N HIS A 312 -7.81 -21.81 0.59
CA HIS A 312 -8.86 -21.39 -0.33
C HIS A 312 -8.37 -20.49 -1.46
N GLN A 313 -7.07 -20.17 -1.51
CA GLN A 313 -6.45 -19.29 -2.51
C GLN A 313 -7.14 -17.92 -2.60
N LYS A 314 -7.41 -17.31 -1.43
CA LYS A 314 -8.07 -16.01 -1.33
C LYS A 314 -7.20 -14.98 -0.64
N HIS A 315 -7.41 -13.71 -1.01
CA HIS A 315 -6.82 -12.57 -0.32
C HIS A 315 -7.25 -12.48 1.14
N LEU A 316 -6.31 -12.09 1.99
CA LEU A 316 -6.56 -11.65 3.35
C LEU A 316 -5.61 -10.49 3.65
N SER A 317 -6.16 -9.36 4.11
CA SER A 317 -5.38 -8.24 4.64
C SER A 317 -6.09 -7.57 5.81
N CYS A 318 -5.33 -6.85 6.64
CA CYS A 318 -5.87 -5.97 7.67
C CYS A 318 -6.02 -4.55 7.12
N HIS A 319 -7.07 -3.83 7.51
CA HIS A 319 -7.30 -2.43 7.16
C HIS A 319 -6.41 -1.49 7.99
N GLN A 320 -5.11 -1.46 7.71
CA GLN A 320 -4.15 -0.54 8.34
C GLN A 320 -4.12 0.82 7.64
N ASN A 321 -5.29 1.48 7.59
CA ASN A 321 -5.49 2.75 6.90
C ASN A 321 -4.56 3.89 7.37
N ARG A 322 -4.09 3.83 8.62
CA ARG A 322 -3.18 4.86 9.18
C ARG A 322 -1.78 4.85 8.58
N ARG A 323 -1.40 3.88 7.74
CA ARG A 323 -0.19 4.00 6.89
C ARG A 323 -0.28 5.12 5.85
N TRP A 324 -1.45 5.74 5.69
CA TRP A 324 -1.67 6.91 4.85
C TRP A 324 -1.93 8.18 5.66
N ASP A 325 -1.78 8.14 6.98
CA ASP A 325 -1.80 9.36 7.77
C ASP A 325 -0.61 10.25 7.32
N PRO A 326 -0.83 11.56 7.06
CA PRO A 326 0.20 12.42 6.50
C PRO A 326 1.52 12.46 7.29
N ASP A 327 1.44 12.38 8.62
CA ASP A 327 2.61 12.34 9.49
C ASP A 327 3.40 11.04 9.34
N PHE A 328 2.74 9.89 9.27
CA PHE A 328 3.43 8.63 8.98
C PHE A 328 4.10 8.66 7.60
N LEU A 329 3.41 9.16 6.56
CA LEU A 329 4.00 9.28 5.22
C LEU A 329 5.24 10.18 5.20
N ALA A 330 5.21 11.31 5.91
CA ALA A 330 6.34 12.22 6.05
C ALA A 330 7.51 11.56 6.81
N VAL A 331 7.24 10.92 7.95
CA VAL A 331 8.25 10.20 8.75
C VAL A 331 8.87 9.06 7.95
N ARG A 332 8.04 8.25 7.29
CA ARG A 332 8.49 7.14 6.42
C ARG A 332 9.40 7.65 5.32
N LYS A 333 9.06 8.78 4.68
CA LYS A 333 9.92 9.39 3.66
C LYS A 333 11.28 9.81 4.23
N VAL A 334 11.31 10.48 5.38
CA VAL A 334 12.58 10.90 6.04
C VAL A 334 13.47 9.70 6.37
N VAL A 335 12.87 8.60 6.85
CA VAL A 335 13.58 7.34 7.16
C VAL A 335 14.08 6.68 5.87
N ALA A 336 13.23 6.53 4.84
CA ALA A 336 13.58 5.92 3.56
C ALA A 336 14.70 6.69 2.83
N ASP A 337 14.64 8.03 2.88
CA ASP A 337 15.64 8.92 2.30
C ASP A 337 16.94 8.99 3.15
N LYS A 338 17.04 8.23 4.25
CA LYS A 338 18.18 8.19 5.18
C LYS A 338 18.57 9.56 5.76
N GLN A 339 17.60 10.49 5.87
CA GLN A 339 17.87 11.86 6.34
C GLN A 339 18.27 11.96 7.82
N ILE A 340 17.98 10.91 8.60
CA ILE A 340 18.46 10.75 9.99
C ILE A 340 19.48 9.62 10.13
N GLY A 341 20.08 9.14 9.04
CA GLY A 341 20.93 7.95 9.04
C GLY A 341 20.14 6.68 9.34
N GLU A 342 20.74 5.75 10.07
CA GLU A 342 20.08 4.50 10.48
C GLU A 342 19.21 4.74 11.71
N LEU A 343 17.89 4.53 11.58
CA LEU A 343 16.95 4.56 12.69
C LEU A 343 17.29 3.46 13.71
N PHE A 344 17.48 3.83 14.97
CA PHE A 344 17.80 2.88 16.05
C PHE A 344 16.85 2.94 17.25
N TYR A 345 16.12 4.05 17.43
CA TYR A 345 15.12 4.22 18.49
C TYR A 345 13.88 4.92 17.95
N LEU A 346 12.70 4.38 18.26
CA LEU A 346 11.40 4.95 17.93
C LEU A 346 10.48 4.93 19.14
N GLU A 347 10.00 6.09 19.56
CA GLU A 347 8.96 6.21 20.57
C GLU A 347 7.74 6.91 19.98
N THR A 348 6.55 6.40 20.29
CA THR A 348 5.30 6.99 19.87
C THR A 348 4.22 6.87 20.96
N PHE A 349 3.35 7.88 21.02
CA PHE A 349 2.35 8.06 22.06
C PHE A 349 0.99 8.36 21.46
N VAL A 350 -0.07 7.87 22.10
CA VAL A 350 -1.47 8.21 21.82
C VAL A 350 -2.26 8.39 23.11
N GLY A 351 -3.25 9.29 23.07
CA GLY A 351 -4.19 9.51 24.17
C GLY A 351 -4.09 10.91 24.80
N GLY A 352 -4.71 11.06 25.96
CA GLY A 352 -4.87 12.33 26.66
C GLY A 352 -5.49 12.09 28.04
N PHE A 353 -6.31 13.02 28.53
CA PHE A 353 -7.04 12.86 29.79
C PHE A 353 -8.55 12.92 29.53
N HIS A 354 -9.10 11.82 29.04
CA HIS A 354 -10.52 11.72 28.71
C HIS A 354 -11.05 10.34 29.07
N HIS A 355 -12.35 10.27 29.32
CA HIS A 355 -13.00 8.99 29.52
C HIS A 355 -12.92 8.15 28.23
N PRO A 356 -12.53 6.87 28.29
CA PRO A 356 -12.51 5.98 27.14
C PRO A 356 -13.88 5.90 26.45
N CYS A 357 -13.90 5.63 25.15
CA CYS A 357 -15.15 5.53 24.39
C CYS A 357 -16.02 4.36 24.89
N GLY A 358 -17.34 4.51 24.80
CA GLY A 358 -18.29 3.52 25.32
C GLY A 358 -18.44 2.25 24.45
N TYR A 359 -19.42 1.43 24.82
CA TYR A 359 -19.78 0.19 24.13
C TYR A 359 -18.67 -0.89 24.22
N TRP A 360 -18.48 -1.71 23.19
CA TRP A 360 -17.53 -2.84 23.23
C TRP A 360 -16.05 -2.41 23.29
N HIS A 361 -15.69 -1.21 22.83
CA HIS A 361 -14.31 -0.72 22.81
C HIS A 361 -13.68 -0.73 24.21
N SER A 362 -14.48 -0.39 25.22
CA SER A 362 -14.11 -0.35 26.65
C SER A 362 -14.25 -1.67 27.40
N HIS A 363 -14.60 -2.75 26.68
CA HIS A 363 -14.78 -4.09 27.22
C HIS A 363 -13.67 -5.03 26.73
N ALA A 364 -12.59 -5.16 27.50
CA ALA A 364 -11.38 -5.89 27.13
C ALA A 364 -11.62 -7.35 26.66
N PRO A 365 -12.57 -8.13 27.22
CA PRO A 365 -12.91 -9.45 26.67
C PRO A 365 -13.41 -9.44 25.22
N VAL A 366 -13.91 -8.31 24.73
CA VAL A 366 -14.41 -8.14 23.35
C VAL A 366 -13.41 -7.36 22.49
N SER A 367 -12.82 -6.28 23.02
CA SER A 367 -11.90 -5.41 22.25
C SER A 367 -10.44 -5.87 22.25
N GLY A 368 -10.04 -6.74 23.18
CA GLY A 368 -8.63 -7.04 23.49
C GLY A 368 -8.00 -6.06 24.49
N GLY A 369 -8.64 -4.91 24.75
CA GLY A 369 -8.16 -3.88 25.66
C GLY A 369 -7.53 -2.67 24.96
N THR A 370 -6.92 -1.81 25.76
CA THR A 370 -6.50 -0.44 25.39
C THR A 370 -5.49 -0.40 24.24
N SER A 371 -4.49 -1.29 24.26
CA SER A 371 -3.49 -1.38 23.18
C SER A 371 -4.03 -2.00 21.90
N TYR A 372 -5.10 -2.80 21.95
CA TYR A 372 -5.64 -3.44 20.74
C TYR A 372 -6.43 -2.47 19.85
N ASP A 373 -7.00 -1.40 20.44
CA ASP A 373 -7.74 -0.39 19.67
C ASP A 373 -6.80 0.56 18.92
N TRP A 374 -6.11 1.46 19.65
CA TRP A 374 -5.20 2.43 19.05
C TRP A 374 -3.79 1.88 18.85
N GLY A 375 -3.33 1.02 19.75
CA GLY A 375 -1.98 0.46 19.65
C GLY A 375 -1.81 -0.42 18.41
N ALA A 376 -2.85 -1.06 17.88
CA ALA A 376 -2.75 -1.80 16.62
C ALA A 376 -2.25 -0.92 15.45
N HIS A 377 -2.63 0.36 15.39
CA HIS A 377 -2.13 1.28 14.37
C HIS A 377 -0.69 1.73 14.63
N TYR A 378 -0.39 2.06 15.88
CA TYR A 378 0.92 2.62 16.25
C TYR A 378 2.02 1.56 16.24
N LEU A 379 1.69 0.33 16.62
CA LEU A 379 2.55 -0.83 16.46
C LEU A 379 2.74 -1.19 14.99
N ASP A 380 1.71 -1.03 14.15
CA ASP A 380 1.83 -1.19 12.70
C ASP A 380 2.82 -0.17 12.11
N TRP A 381 2.79 1.08 12.58
CA TRP A 381 3.81 2.08 12.21
C TRP A 381 5.22 1.67 12.64
N ILE A 382 5.38 1.13 13.86
CA ILE A 382 6.68 0.62 14.33
C ILE A 382 7.17 -0.50 13.42
N VAL A 383 6.33 -1.51 13.13
CA VAL A 383 6.69 -2.63 12.25
C VAL A 383 7.03 -2.13 10.84
N GLY A 384 6.27 -1.17 10.31
CA GLY A 384 6.51 -0.60 8.98
C GLY A 384 7.77 0.25 8.87
N LEU A 385 8.22 0.90 9.96
CA LEU A 385 9.46 1.70 9.99
C LEU A 385 10.69 0.90 10.42
N LEU A 386 10.48 -0.18 11.16
CA LEU A 386 11.50 -1.11 11.64
C LEU A 386 11.12 -2.55 11.28
N PRO A 387 11.27 -2.95 9.99
CA PRO A 387 10.91 -4.28 9.50
C PRO A 387 11.95 -5.36 9.90
N HIS A 388 12.41 -5.34 11.16
CA HIS A 388 13.43 -6.24 11.71
C HIS A 388 12.77 -7.32 12.58
N SER A 389 13.47 -8.43 12.81
CA SER A 389 12.97 -9.49 13.71
C SER A 389 12.93 -9.00 15.15
N ILE A 390 11.85 -9.32 15.86
CA ILE A 390 11.61 -8.92 17.25
C ILE A 390 12.22 -9.98 18.18
N GLU A 391 13.00 -9.55 19.16
CA GLU A 391 13.63 -10.44 20.13
C GLU A 391 12.79 -10.58 21.41
N ALA A 392 12.29 -9.44 21.92
CA ALA A 392 11.56 -9.40 23.18
C ALA A 392 10.58 -8.23 23.24
N VAL A 393 9.48 -8.44 23.98
CA VAL A 393 8.47 -7.43 24.29
C VAL A 393 8.28 -7.36 25.82
N VAL A 394 8.24 -6.14 26.35
CA VAL A 394 7.93 -5.87 27.76
C VAL A 394 6.70 -4.96 27.82
N GLY A 395 5.72 -5.34 28.62
CA GLY A 395 4.48 -4.61 28.80
C GLY A 395 4.26 -4.18 30.24
N THR A 396 3.77 -2.95 30.44
CA THR A 396 3.25 -2.48 31.74
C THR A 396 1.89 -1.83 31.57
N ARG A 397 1.02 -1.95 32.58
CA ARG A 397 -0.33 -1.38 32.55
C ARG A 397 -0.77 -0.76 33.87
N HIS A 398 -1.68 0.20 33.79
CA HIS A 398 -2.28 0.87 34.94
C HIS A 398 -3.80 0.94 34.81
N LYS A 399 -4.49 0.67 35.93
CA LYS A 399 -5.92 0.91 36.13
C LYS A 399 -6.10 1.71 37.41
N ARG A 400 -6.51 2.98 37.29
CA ARG A 400 -6.41 4.03 38.31
C ARG A 400 -7.64 4.94 38.42
N VAL A 401 -8.34 5.21 37.30
CA VAL A 401 -9.39 6.24 37.21
C VAL A 401 -10.70 5.64 36.71
N TRP A 402 -10.72 5.03 35.52
CA TRP A 402 -11.98 4.70 34.81
C TRP A 402 -12.54 3.32 35.21
N HIS A 403 -12.96 3.13 36.46
CA HIS A 403 -13.31 1.80 36.98
C HIS A 403 -14.65 1.21 36.49
N ASP A 404 -15.46 1.98 35.78
CA ASP A 404 -16.69 1.53 35.11
C ASP A 404 -16.40 0.71 33.84
N VAL A 405 -15.21 0.88 33.24
CA VAL A 405 -14.74 0.11 32.08
C VAL A 405 -13.65 -0.91 32.47
N THR A 406 -13.50 -1.96 31.66
CA THR A 406 -12.55 -3.06 31.96
C THR A 406 -11.14 -2.84 31.39
N ASN A 407 -11.01 -2.01 30.37
CA ASN A 407 -9.75 -1.62 29.73
C ASN A 407 -8.77 -0.99 30.73
N ALA A 408 -7.47 -1.06 30.49
CA ALA A 408 -6.49 -0.30 31.28
C ALA A 408 -6.59 1.20 30.95
N ASP A 409 -6.24 2.06 31.90
CA ASP A 409 -6.20 3.51 31.65
C ASP A 409 -4.89 3.94 30.99
N GLN A 410 -3.83 3.14 31.16
CA GLN A 410 -2.56 3.35 30.48
C GLN A 410 -1.85 2.01 30.25
N GLU A 411 -1.28 1.85 29.07
CA GLU A 411 -0.41 0.74 28.71
C GLU A 411 0.87 1.28 28.06
N ARG A 412 1.99 0.63 28.38
CA ARG A 412 3.29 0.88 27.76
C ARG A 412 3.84 -0.45 27.26
N ILE A 413 4.28 -0.46 26.01
CA ILE A 413 4.86 -1.61 25.33
C ILE A 413 6.25 -1.21 24.84
N GLN A 414 7.27 -1.96 25.25
CA GLN A 414 8.65 -1.80 24.83
C GLN A 414 9.05 -3.01 23.99
N ILE A 415 9.70 -2.76 22.86
CA ILE A 415 10.08 -3.75 21.87
C ILE A 415 11.58 -3.67 21.69
N ARG A 416 12.27 -4.81 21.81
CA ARG A 416 13.67 -4.97 21.44
C ARG A 416 13.76 -5.85 20.20
N PHE A 417 14.46 -5.36 19.19
CA PHE A 417 14.74 -6.09 17.96
C PHE A 417 16.03 -6.90 18.08
N SER A 418 16.18 -7.95 17.27
CA SER A 418 17.31 -8.89 17.33
C SER A 418 18.66 -8.26 17.00
N ASP A 419 18.66 -7.10 16.36
CA ASP A 419 19.84 -6.31 15.98
C ASP A 419 20.16 -5.19 16.98
N GLY A 420 19.46 -5.12 18.11
CA GLY A 420 19.67 -4.14 19.18
C GLY A 420 18.89 -2.83 19.01
N ARG A 421 18.09 -2.67 17.95
CA ARG A 421 17.16 -1.53 17.84
C ARG A 421 16.05 -1.63 18.89
N GLU A 422 15.45 -0.49 19.21
CA GLU A 422 14.41 -0.41 20.24
C GLU A 422 13.22 0.43 19.77
N ALA A 423 12.02 0.06 20.22
CA ALA A 423 10.84 0.87 20.05
C ALA A 423 9.95 0.89 21.32
N GLU A 424 9.23 1.98 21.54
CA GLU A 424 8.28 2.12 22.64
C GLU A 424 6.95 2.71 22.14
N PHE A 425 5.85 2.07 22.54
CA PHE A 425 4.50 2.57 22.36
C PHE A 425 3.83 2.82 23.71
N ILE A 426 3.17 3.96 23.86
CA ILE A 426 2.37 4.29 25.05
C ILE A 426 0.97 4.76 24.64
N HIS A 427 -0.05 4.14 25.22
CA HIS A 427 -1.43 4.65 25.22
C HIS A 427 -1.79 5.07 26.65
N SER A 428 -2.32 6.29 26.84
CA SER A 428 -2.87 6.73 28.12
C SER A 428 -4.14 7.58 27.97
N ASP A 429 -5.21 7.19 28.65
CA ASP A 429 -6.46 7.93 28.82
C ASP A 429 -6.46 8.81 30.10
N ILE A 430 -5.34 8.84 30.81
CA ILE A 430 -5.12 9.63 32.04
C ILE A 430 -3.89 10.53 31.94
N ALA A 431 -3.41 10.80 30.72
CA ALA A 431 -2.28 11.68 30.43
C ALA A 431 -2.73 13.14 30.27
N ALA A 432 -2.72 13.89 31.36
CA ALA A 432 -2.90 15.35 31.32
C ALA A 432 -1.72 16.07 30.63
N LEU A 433 -0.54 15.45 30.64
CA LEU A 433 0.63 15.87 29.87
C LEU A 433 0.94 14.77 28.85
N ARG A 434 0.79 15.12 27.57
CA ARG A 434 1.04 14.21 26.46
C ARG A 434 2.54 14.13 26.17
N LYS A 435 3.04 12.92 25.91
CA LYS A 435 4.34 12.74 25.24
C LYS A 435 4.24 13.21 23.78
N PRO A 436 5.37 13.51 23.12
CA PRO A 436 5.38 13.73 21.68
C PRO A 436 4.72 12.55 20.95
N LYS A 437 3.95 12.83 19.90
CA LYS A 437 3.36 11.78 19.05
C LYS A 437 4.45 10.94 18.38
N TRP A 438 5.54 11.61 17.96
CA TRP A 438 6.71 10.99 17.36
C TRP A 438 7.98 11.42 18.09
N TYR A 439 8.85 10.47 18.39
CA TYR A 439 10.22 10.73 18.83
C TYR A 439 11.14 9.65 18.27
N LEU A 440 11.93 9.97 17.24
CA LEU A 440 12.81 9.03 16.55
C LEU A 440 14.26 9.50 16.66
N LEU A 441 15.18 8.57 16.84
CA LEU A 441 16.61 8.81 16.79
C LEU A 441 17.28 7.90 15.77
N GLY A 442 18.11 8.50 14.93
CA GLY A 442 18.97 7.80 14.00
C GLY A 442 20.42 8.29 14.07
N THR A 443 21.33 7.57 13.42
CA THR A 443 22.78 7.84 13.50
C THR A 443 23.20 9.20 12.92
N GLY A 444 22.34 9.81 12.09
CA GLY A 444 22.54 11.11 11.45
C GLY A 444 21.58 12.23 11.90
N GLY A 445 20.68 11.97 12.86
CA GLY A 445 19.70 12.96 13.29
C GLY A 445 18.53 12.39 14.10
N GLY A 446 17.44 13.14 14.19
CA GLY A 446 16.22 12.69 14.86
C GLY A 446 14.98 13.41 14.35
N ILE A 447 13.81 12.91 14.75
CA ILE A 447 12.51 13.52 14.45
C ILE A 447 11.76 13.70 15.76
N ILE A 448 11.11 14.84 15.93
CA ILE A 448 10.13 15.04 17.00
C ILE A 448 8.81 15.56 16.42
N GLY A 449 7.71 14.97 16.87
CA GLY A 449 6.35 15.33 16.46
C GLY A 449 5.50 15.75 17.66
N HIS A 450 5.12 17.02 17.73
CA HIS A 450 4.29 17.54 18.82
C HIS A 450 2.82 17.61 18.41
N TRP A 451 1.92 17.20 19.30
CA TRP A 451 0.48 17.35 19.10
C TRP A 451 0.10 18.81 18.86
N GLN A 452 -0.70 19.08 17.83
CA GLN A 452 -1.31 20.38 17.61
C GLN A 452 -2.81 20.30 17.89
N ASP A 453 -3.26 21.06 18.89
CA ASP A 453 -4.69 21.23 19.15
C ASP A 453 -5.25 22.30 18.21
N PHE A 454 -5.60 21.93 16.98
CA PHE A 454 -6.29 22.83 16.05
C PHE A 454 -7.75 22.41 15.87
N SER A 455 -8.62 23.41 15.65
CA SER A 455 -9.99 23.18 15.19
C SER A 455 -9.98 23.29 13.67
N ALA A 456 -10.30 22.20 12.96
CA ALA A 456 -10.51 22.28 11.52
C ALA A 456 -11.87 22.96 11.26
N VAL A 457 -11.93 23.70 10.16
CA VAL A 457 -13.11 24.45 9.76
C VAL A 457 -13.38 24.13 8.30
N SER A 458 -14.50 23.48 8.02
CA SER A 458 -14.96 23.18 6.67
C SER A 458 -15.98 24.23 6.23
N PHE A 459 -16.05 24.51 4.93
CA PHE A 459 -17.08 25.41 4.39
C PHE A 459 -18.42 24.70 4.40
N ASP A 460 -19.41 25.31 5.07
CA ASP A 460 -20.79 24.83 5.07
C ASP A 460 -21.67 25.89 4.38
N PRO A 461 -22.43 25.53 3.33
CA PRO A 461 -23.24 26.48 2.57
C PRO A 461 -24.43 27.07 3.36
N LEU A 462 -24.83 26.46 4.47
CA LEU A 462 -25.90 26.93 5.37
C LEU A 462 -25.33 27.71 6.56
N TYR A 463 -24.20 27.28 7.12
CA TYR A 463 -23.60 27.86 8.33
C TYR A 463 -22.38 28.75 8.08
N TYR A 464 -21.99 28.94 6.80
CA TYR A 464 -20.74 29.55 6.31
C TYR A 464 -19.46 28.78 6.70
N TYR A 465 -19.43 28.21 7.91
CA TYR A 465 -18.39 27.31 8.37
C TYR A 465 -18.98 26.26 9.33
N ALA A 466 -18.48 25.03 9.23
CA ALA A 466 -18.67 23.99 10.22
C ALA A 466 -17.33 23.74 10.92
N LYS A 467 -17.35 23.64 12.25
CA LYS A 467 -16.19 23.23 13.03
C LYS A 467 -16.12 21.70 13.00
N ASP A 468 -15.02 21.17 12.50
CA ASP A 468 -14.75 19.74 12.56
C ASP A 468 -14.06 19.45 13.90
N ASP A 469 -14.75 18.74 14.79
CA ASP A 469 -14.16 18.23 16.03
C ASP A 469 -13.32 16.99 15.70
N ILE A 470 -12.04 17.20 15.41
CA ILE A 470 -11.07 16.12 15.21
C ILE A 470 -10.73 15.51 16.58
N PRO A 471 -10.93 14.19 16.79
CA PRO A 471 -10.55 13.54 18.04
C PRO A 471 -9.07 13.79 18.36
N ALA A 472 -8.72 13.95 19.64
CA ALA A 472 -7.34 14.21 20.05
C ALA A 472 -6.35 13.15 19.55
N THR A 473 -6.80 11.91 19.40
CA THR A 473 -6.03 10.78 18.86
C THR A 473 -5.80 10.85 17.35
N GLU A 474 -6.54 11.70 16.64
CA GLU A 474 -6.45 11.91 15.18
C GLU A 474 -5.80 13.24 14.80
N MET A 475 -5.41 14.05 15.78
CA MET A 475 -4.77 15.33 15.51
C MET A 475 -3.44 15.15 14.78
N MET A 476 -3.25 15.99 13.77
CA MET A 476 -1.99 16.05 13.02
C MET A 476 -0.91 16.72 13.88
N PRO A 477 0.29 16.13 13.99
CA PRO A 477 1.37 16.74 14.73
C PRO A 477 2.11 17.80 13.90
N GLU A 478 2.77 18.72 14.58
CA GLU A 478 3.89 19.46 14.00
C GLU A 478 5.13 18.57 14.03
N ILE A 479 5.76 18.34 12.89
CA ILE A 479 6.97 17.49 12.82
C ILE A 479 8.19 18.34 12.50
N THR A 480 9.22 18.21 13.32
CA THR A 480 10.54 18.80 13.10
C THR A 480 11.57 17.70 12.91
N LEU A 481 12.27 17.76 11.78
CA LEU A 481 13.47 16.98 11.48
C LEU A 481 14.69 17.72 12.04
N HIS A 482 15.51 17.01 12.81
CA HIS A 482 16.78 17.49 13.35
C HIS A 482 17.92 16.77 12.64
N ARG A 483 18.53 17.38 11.63
CA ARG A 483 19.62 16.77 10.85
C ARG A 483 20.98 17.18 11.39
N ARG A 484 21.90 16.23 11.53
CA ARG A 484 23.30 16.53 11.83
C ARG A 484 24.00 17.05 10.57
N ILE A 485 24.62 18.22 10.68
CA ILE A 485 25.42 18.86 9.63
C ILE A 485 26.85 19.13 10.14
N GLY A 486 27.84 19.04 9.24
CA GLY A 486 29.24 19.39 9.51
C GLY A 486 29.82 18.79 10.79
N GLU A 487 30.54 19.62 11.58
CA GLU A 487 31.20 19.27 12.84
C GLU A 487 30.24 19.01 14.03
N GLY A 488 29.08 18.39 13.79
CA GLY A 488 28.13 17.99 14.83
C GLY A 488 27.06 19.01 15.19
N GLN A 489 26.88 20.05 14.38
CA GLN A 489 25.74 20.96 14.51
C GLN A 489 24.44 20.24 14.13
N ILE A 490 23.34 20.60 14.78
CA ILE A 490 22.00 20.07 14.48
C ILE A 490 21.16 21.19 13.88
N GLU A 491 20.70 20.97 12.65
CA GLU A 491 19.82 21.89 11.93
C GLU A 491 18.37 21.39 12.01
N PRO A 492 17.45 22.16 12.63
CA PRO A 492 16.04 21.84 12.63
C PRO A 492 15.38 22.28 11.32
N THR A 493 14.48 21.45 10.79
CA THR A 493 13.64 21.77 9.64
C THR A 493 12.24 21.26 9.88
N GLN A 494 11.26 22.15 9.78
CA GLN A 494 9.85 21.77 9.87
C GLN A 494 9.44 21.02 8.61
N LEU A 495 8.82 19.85 8.77
CA LEU A 495 8.37 19.05 7.64
C LEU A 495 7.02 19.53 7.13
N LEU A 496 6.90 19.60 5.81
CA LEU A 496 5.60 19.74 5.14
C LEU A 496 4.94 18.36 5.07
N LEU A 497 3.73 18.27 5.61
CA LEU A 497 2.93 17.05 5.55
C LEU A 497 2.20 16.97 4.21
N PRO A 498 2.15 15.78 3.57
CA PRO A 498 1.39 15.60 2.34
C PRO A 498 -0.12 15.78 2.60
N GLN A 499 -0.88 15.97 1.52
CA GLN A 499 -2.34 15.96 1.64
C GLN A 499 -2.85 14.55 2.00
N ARG A 500 -3.90 14.50 2.83
CA ARG A 500 -4.56 13.25 3.19
C ARG A 500 -5.43 12.78 2.04
N ASP A 501 -5.24 11.54 1.62
CA ASP A 501 -6.18 10.83 0.77
C ASP A 501 -6.95 9.80 1.63
N PRO A 502 -8.26 10.01 1.88
CA PRO A 502 -9.03 9.18 2.80
C PRO A 502 -9.25 7.73 2.31
N PHE A 503 -9.08 7.46 1.01
CA PHE A 503 -9.36 6.14 0.41
C PHE A 503 -8.16 5.53 -0.31
N ALA A 504 -6.95 6.04 -0.04
CA ALA A 504 -5.72 5.51 -0.62
C ALA A 504 -5.46 4.03 -0.25
N PHE A 505 -5.97 3.54 0.90
CA PHE A 505 -5.96 2.11 1.21
C PHE A 505 -6.80 1.32 0.20
N HIS A 506 -8.05 1.73 -0.04
CA HIS A 506 -8.95 1.06 -0.99
C HIS A 506 -8.37 1.08 -2.40
N ALA A 507 -7.77 2.19 -2.81
CA ALA A 507 -7.08 2.28 -4.10
C ALA A 507 -5.91 1.29 -4.20
N ASN A 508 -5.05 1.23 -3.17
CA ASN A 508 -3.95 0.26 -3.13
C ASN A 508 -4.44 -1.19 -3.07
N LEU A 509 -5.54 -1.47 -2.36
CA LEU A 509 -6.17 -2.79 -2.35
C LEU A 509 -6.70 -3.16 -3.74
N ALA A 510 -7.38 -2.24 -4.44
CA ALA A 510 -7.85 -2.47 -5.81
C ALA A 510 -6.67 -2.73 -6.77
N ASP A 511 -5.59 -1.96 -6.65
CA ASP A 511 -4.35 -2.18 -7.41
C ASP A 511 -3.74 -3.55 -7.11
N HIS A 512 -3.71 -3.97 -5.83
CA HIS A 512 -3.24 -5.29 -5.46
C HIS A 512 -4.09 -6.40 -6.09
N LEU A 513 -5.41 -6.39 -5.86
CA LEU A 513 -6.30 -7.45 -6.31
C LEU A 513 -6.43 -7.54 -7.83
N LEU A 514 -6.45 -6.41 -8.54
CA LEU A 514 -6.66 -6.35 -9.98
C LEU A 514 -5.34 -6.42 -10.76
N TRP A 515 -4.28 -5.77 -10.26
CA TRP A 515 -3.00 -5.65 -10.97
C TRP A 515 -1.86 -6.45 -10.35
N GLY A 516 -2.02 -7.05 -9.17
CA GLY A 516 -0.93 -7.73 -8.47
C GLY A 516 0.14 -6.76 -7.98
N GLU A 517 -0.23 -5.50 -7.73
CA GLU A 517 0.67 -4.51 -7.14
C GLU A 517 0.94 -4.79 -5.65
N PRO A 518 2.01 -4.25 -5.04
CA PRO A 518 2.33 -4.58 -3.66
C PRO A 518 1.33 -3.89 -2.73
N LEU A 519 0.93 -4.60 -1.68
CA LEU A 519 0.09 -4.01 -0.65
C LEU A 519 0.96 -3.22 0.33
N ALA A 520 0.65 -1.95 0.55
CA ALA A 520 1.44 -1.07 1.42
C ALA A 520 1.40 -1.50 2.90
N ALA A 521 0.42 -2.32 3.29
CA ALA A 521 0.31 -2.98 4.58
C ALA A 521 0.22 -4.51 4.40
N PRO A 522 1.36 -5.22 4.23
CA PRO A 522 1.38 -6.67 4.08
C PRO A 522 0.73 -7.39 5.27
N LEU A 523 0.09 -8.54 5.00
CA LEU A 523 -0.54 -9.36 6.05
C LEU A 523 0.45 -9.72 7.17
N ALA A 524 1.69 -10.07 6.81
CA ALA A 524 2.74 -10.45 7.74
C ALA A 524 3.00 -9.36 8.81
N ASP A 525 2.92 -8.09 8.45
CA ASP A 525 3.10 -6.99 9.40
C ASP A 525 1.97 -6.97 10.43
N SER A 526 0.73 -7.17 9.98
CA SER A 526 -0.43 -7.22 10.89
C SER A 526 -0.41 -8.45 11.79
N MET A 527 0.12 -9.58 11.31
CA MET A 527 0.39 -10.76 12.15
C MET A 527 1.44 -10.45 13.22
N LYS A 528 2.54 -9.75 12.85
CA LYS A 528 3.56 -9.29 13.80
C LYS A 528 2.99 -8.32 14.83
N VAL A 529 2.10 -7.41 14.44
CA VAL A 529 1.40 -6.50 15.36
C VAL A 529 0.60 -7.28 16.41
N VAL A 530 -0.18 -8.28 16.00
CA VAL A 530 -0.93 -9.13 16.95
C VAL A 530 0.03 -9.93 17.85
N ALA A 531 1.18 -10.39 17.32
CA ALA A 531 2.20 -11.04 18.14
C ALA A 531 2.78 -10.13 19.22
N ILE A 532 3.05 -8.86 18.89
CA ILE A 532 3.50 -7.85 19.86
C ILE A 532 2.42 -7.63 20.93
N LEU A 533 1.16 -7.43 20.51
CA LEU A 533 0.05 -7.19 21.43
C LEU A 533 -0.15 -8.34 22.41
N GLU A 534 -0.14 -9.58 21.92
CA GLU A 534 -0.30 -10.76 22.76
C GLU A 534 0.90 -10.94 23.71
N ALA A 535 2.13 -10.74 23.23
CA ALA A 535 3.33 -10.79 24.06
C ALA A 535 3.32 -9.69 25.14
N ALA A 536 2.90 -8.48 24.79
CA ALA A 536 2.74 -7.39 25.76
C ALA A 536 1.70 -7.73 26.83
N ALA A 537 0.55 -8.30 26.45
CA ALA A 537 -0.48 -8.72 27.39
C ALA A 537 0.00 -9.83 28.35
N LYS A 538 0.77 -10.80 27.84
CA LYS A 538 1.43 -11.85 28.64
C LYS A 538 2.43 -11.22 29.62
N SER A 539 3.30 -10.33 29.13
CA SER A 539 4.28 -9.61 29.93
C SER A 539 3.62 -8.84 31.09
N MET A 540 2.56 -8.08 30.79
CA MET A 540 1.80 -7.31 31.78
C MET A 540 1.18 -8.21 32.85
N SER A 541 0.61 -9.35 32.45
CA SER A 541 0.03 -10.33 33.37
C SER A 541 1.09 -11.03 34.22
N GLY A 542 2.30 -11.19 33.68
CA GLY A 542 3.49 -11.72 34.36
C GLY A 542 4.25 -10.71 35.23
N GLY A 543 3.73 -9.49 35.42
CA GLY A 543 4.35 -8.45 36.22
C GLY A 543 5.45 -7.66 35.50
N GLY A 544 5.37 -7.56 34.17
CA GLY A 544 6.34 -6.83 33.32
C GLY A 544 7.60 -7.63 32.99
N ARG A 545 7.52 -8.96 32.99
CA ARG A 545 8.66 -9.82 32.58
C ARG A 545 8.80 -9.80 31.06
N PRO A 546 10.02 -9.80 30.50
CA PRO A 546 10.20 -9.88 29.05
C PRO A 546 9.62 -11.17 28.47
N GLU A 547 8.80 -11.03 27.43
CA GLU A 547 8.29 -12.14 26.62
C GLU A 547 9.09 -12.20 25.32
N ARG A 548 9.66 -13.37 25.01
CA ARG A 548 10.38 -13.58 23.75
C ARG A 548 9.40 -13.96 22.65
N ILE A 549 9.63 -13.44 21.45
CA ILE A 549 8.87 -13.84 20.26
C ILE A 549 9.81 -14.70 19.43
N ASP A 550 9.59 -16.02 19.42
CA ASP A 550 10.40 -16.94 18.64
C ASP A 550 9.91 -16.94 17.17
N GLY A 551 10.74 -16.46 16.25
CA GLY A 551 10.57 -16.66 14.79
C GLY A 551 9.57 -15.73 14.09
N GLY A 552 9.79 -14.42 14.13
CA GLY A 552 9.06 -13.43 13.33
C GLY A 552 9.63 -13.17 11.94
#